data_AF-A0A963A534-F1
#
_entry.id   AF-A0A963A534-F1
#
_cell.length_a   1.000
_cell.length_b   1.000
_cell.length_c   1.000
_cell.angle_alpha   90.00
_cell.angle_beta   90.00
_cell.angle_gamma   90.00
#
_symmetry.space_group_name_H-M   'P 1'
#
loop_
_entity.id
_entity.type
_entity.pdbx_description
1 polymer ?
#
loop_
_entity_poly.entity_id
_entity_poly.type
_entity_poly.pdbx_seq_one_letter_code
_entity_poly.pdbx_strand_id
1 'polypeptide(L)'
;MSLFYALLFIVATLVLVIGLARKIIQYARTPAPLKIPTTPAPVTQTGVVLRLFREVVFFESLFKSTKWTWLFGWMFHLGLFLVLLRHLRYFTDPVWLPIQLIQPFGVYAGYAMVIGLIGLLVRRIFVDRVRYISAPSDFLWLLILIFIGFSGLMMKFVVHTDVVMVKQFFIGLMGLNIGTLPVDFPLIVHLFLVALLMLLFPFSKLLH
;
A
#
# COMPACT_ATOMS: atom_id res chain seq x y z
N MET A 1 15.01 21.48 -4.17
CA MET A 1 14.51 20.12 -3.88
C MET A 1 13.17 20.13 -3.15
N SER A 2 13.01 20.83 -2.03
CA SER A 2 11.74 20.86 -1.27
C SER A 2 10.53 21.34 -2.08
N LEU A 3 10.66 22.44 -2.85
CA LEU A 3 9.59 22.92 -3.74
C LEU A 3 9.18 21.89 -4.79
N PHE A 4 10.15 21.20 -5.39
CA PHE A 4 9.88 20.14 -6.37
C PHE A 4 9.04 19.01 -5.75
N TYR A 5 9.45 18.51 -4.58
CA TYR A 5 8.70 17.46 -3.87
C TYR A 5 7.33 17.95 -3.41
N ALA A 6 7.20 19.20 -2.96
CA ALA A 6 5.91 19.78 -2.58
C ALA A 6 4.94 19.78 -3.77
N LEU A 7 5.36 20.32 -4.91
CA LEU A 7 4.55 20.34 -6.13
C LEU A 7 4.24 18.92 -6.62
N LEU A 8 5.22 18.02 -6.58
CA LEU A 8 5.05 16.62 -6.96
C LEU A 8 3.98 15.94 -6.10
N PHE A 9 4.01 16.09 -4.78
CA PHE A 9 3.00 15.50 -3.89
C PHE A 9 1.62 16.16 -4.02
N ILE A 10 1.55 17.47 -4.29
CA ILE A 10 0.28 18.15 -4.59
C ILE A 10 -0.36 17.53 -5.85
N VAL A 11 0.40 17.45 -6.95
CA VAL A 11 -0.08 16.87 -8.20
C VAL A 11 -0.43 15.39 -8.02
N ALA A 12 0.44 14.61 -7.37
CA ALA A 12 0.20 13.20 -7.10
C ALA A 12 -1.07 12.97 -6.26
N THR A 13 -1.32 13.80 -5.26
CA THR A 13 -2.53 13.74 -4.44
C THR A 13 -3.77 14.05 -5.27
N LEU A 14 -3.74 15.10 -6.10
CA LEU A 14 -4.87 15.44 -6.98
C LEU A 14 -5.18 14.30 -7.97
N VAL A 15 -4.15 13.76 -8.62
CA VAL A 15 -4.30 12.64 -9.56
C VAL A 15 -4.87 11.40 -8.85
N LEU A 16 -4.33 11.06 -7.68
CA LEU A 16 -4.79 9.92 -6.89
C LEU A 16 -6.26 10.07 -6.50
N VAL A 17 -6.64 11.20 -5.90
CA VAL A 17 -8.00 11.44 -5.39
C VAL A 17 -9.01 11.51 -6.52
N ILE A 18 -8.74 12.31 -7.57
CA ILE A 18 -9.66 12.45 -8.72
C ILE A 18 -9.76 11.14 -9.49
N GLY A 19 -8.63 10.47 -9.74
CA GLY A 19 -8.57 9.20 -10.45
C GLY A 19 -9.33 8.10 -9.71
N LEU A 20 -9.11 7.98 -8.39
CA LEU A 20 -9.82 7.03 -7.54
C LEU A 20 -11.32 7.32 -7.51
N ALA A 21 -11.74 8.58 -7.33
CA ALA A 21 -13.15 8.96 -7.35
C ALA A 21 -13.82 8.58 -8.67
N ARG A 22 -13.17 8.86 -9.82
CA ARG A 22 -13.68 8.46 -11.13
C ARG A 22 -13.81 6.94 -11.27
N LYS A 23 -12.85 6.18 -10.76
CA LYS A 23 -12.90 4.70 -10.76
C LYS A 23 -14.02 4.15 -9.88
N ILE A 24 -14.21 4.70 -8.68
CA ILE A 24 -15.33 4.34 -7.80
C ILE A 24 -16.66 4.62 -8.48
N ILE A 25 -16.82 5.81 -9.10
CA ILE A 25 -18.04 6.17 -9.84
C ILE A 25 -18.26 5.21 -11.02
N GLN A 26 -17.20 4.87 -11.76
CA GLN A 26 -17.26 3.91 -12.86
C GLN A 26 -17.77 2.55 -12.36
N TYR A 27 -17.19 2.00 -11.28
CA TYR A 27 -17.58 0.70 -10.73
C TYR A 27 -19.01 0.72 -10.17
N ALA A 28 -19.39 1.78 -9.46
CA ALA A 28 -20.75 1.91 -8.91
C ALA A 28 -21.83 2.01 -9.99
N ARG A 29 -21.50 2.57 -11.16
CA ARG A 29 -22.43 2.71 -12.30
C ARG A 29 -22.39 1.53 -13.27
N THR A 30 -21.40 0.64 -13.17
CA THR A 30 -21.28 -0.50 -14.07
C THR A 30 -22.37 -1.53 -13.71
N PRO A 31 -23.32 -1.83 -14.60
CA PRO A 31 -24.38 -2.78 -14.30
C PRO A 31 -23.79 -4.19 -14.12
N ALA A 32 -24.24 -4.88 -13.07
CA ALA A 32 -23.91 -6.28 -12.80
C ALA A 32 -25.15 -7.16 -13.07
N PRO A 33 -25.41 -7.52 -14.35
CA PRO A 33 -26.66 -8.19 -14.75
C PRO A 33 -26.81 -9.61 -14.18
N LEU A 34 -25.69 -10.25 -13.80
CA LEU A 34 -25.68 -11.63 -13.33
C LEU A 34 -25.28 -11.69 -11.84
N LYS A 35 -26.16 -12.25 -11.01
CA LYS A 35 -25.88 -12.58 -9.61
C LYS A 35 -25.51 -14.06 -9.51
N ILE A 36 -24.28 -14.41 -9.86
CA ILE A 36 -23.79 -15.79 -9.81
C ILE A 36 -22.99 -15.98 -8.54
N PRO A 37 -23.54 -16.64 -7.50
CA PRO A 37 -22.77 -16.94 -6.31
C PRO A 37 -21.87 -18.16 -6.57
N THR A 38 -20.67 -18.15 -6.00
CA THR A 38 -19.83 -19.35 -5.97
C THR A 38 -20.34 -20.29 -4.88
N THR A 39 -20.64 -21.54 -5.26
CA THR A 39 -21.15 -22.58 -4.36
C THR A 39 -20.03 -23.15 -3.47
N PRO A 40 -20.33 -23.57 -2.23
CA PRO A 40 -21.60 -23.43 -1.52
C PRO A 40 -21.85 -21.98 -1.10
N ALA A 41 -23.01 -21.43 -1.47
CA ALA A 41 -23.37 -20.05 -1.19
C ALA A 41 -24.19 -19.98 0.11
N PRO A 42 -23.86 -19.08 1.05
CA PRO A 42 -24.70 -18.86 2.21
C PRO A 42 -26.12 -18.42 1.82
N VAL A 43 -27.13 -18.99 2.47
CA VAL A 43 -28.56 -18.67 2.23
C VAL A 43 -29.07 -17.51 3.09
N THR A 44 -28.29 -17.04 4.06
CA THR A 44 -28.63 -15.91 4.93
C THR A 44 -27.70 -14.72 4.67
N GLN A 45 -28.21 -13.50 4.88
CA GLN A 45 -27.41 -12.27 4.76
C GLN A 45 -26.19 -12.30 5.70
N THR A 46 -26.39 -12.76 6.95
CA THR A 46 -25.30 -12.94 7.92
C THR A 46 -24.23 -13.89 7.41
N GLY A 47 -24.62 -14.99 6.76
CA GLY A 47 -23.70 -15.94 6.16
C GLY A 47 -22.89 -15.31 5.01
N VAL A 48 -23.50 -14.46 4.20
CA VAL A 48 -22.81 -13.72 3.12
C VAL A 48 -21.79 -12.75 3.70
N VAL A 49 -22.17 -11.95 4.70
CA VAL A 49 -21.25 -11.01 5.37
C VAL A 49 -20.07 -11.74 6.00
N LEU A 50 -20.32 -12.83 6.73
CA LEU A 50 -19.26 -13.61 7.37
C LEU A 50 -18.33 -14.27 6.35
N ARG A 51 -18.87 -14.73 5.21
CA ARG A 51 -18.06 -15.26 4.11
C ARG A 51 -17.17 -14.17 3.51
N LEU A 52 -17.74 -13.03 3.16
CA LEU A 52 -16.99 -11.91 2.58
C LEU A 52 -15.91 -11.42 3.54
N PHE A 53 -16.24 -11.28 4.83
CA PHE A 53 -15.26 -10.91 5.85
C PHE A 53 -14.05 -11.86 5.89
N ARG A 54 -14.29 -13.18 5.85
CA ARG A 54 -13.20 -14.17 5.84
C ARG A 54 -12.38 -14.14 4.56
N GLU A 55 -13.00 -13.88 3.41
CA GLU A 55 -12.28 -13.73 2.14
C GLU A 55 -11.45 -12.45 2.10
N VAL A 56 -11.97 -11.32 2.62
CA VAL A 56 -11.26 -10.03 2.60
C VAL A 56 -10.15 -9.96 3.65
N VAL A 57 -10.40 -10.42 4.88
CA VAL A 57 -9.46 -10.27 6.00
C VAL A 57 -8.46 -11.42 6.08
N PHE A 58 -8.91 -12.65 5.81
CA PHE A 58 -8.08 -13.84 5.97
C PHE A 58 -7.73 -14.55 4.66
N PHE A 59 -8.20 -14.06 3.50
CA PHE A 59 -7.98 -14.70 2.21
C PHE A 59 -8.31 -16.21 2.25
N GLU A 60 -9.47 -16.57 2.84
CA GLU A 60 -9.85 -17.96 3.16
C GLU A 60 -9.72 -18.91 1.96
N SER A 61 -10.19 -18.51 0.77
CA SER A 61 -10.06 -19.30 -0.45
C SER A 61 -8.59 -19.53 -0.83
N LEU A 62 -7.74 -18.50 -0.71
CA LEU A 62 -6.32 -18.59 -1.00
C LEU A 62 -5.60 -19.50 0.00
N PHE A 63 -5.99 -19.46 1.28
CA PHE A 63 -5.45 -20.34 2.32
C PHE A 63 -5.69 -21.81 1.99
N LYS A 64 -6.89 -22.14 1.53
CA LYS A 64 -7.27 -23.50 1.12
C LYS A 64 -6.55 -23.95 -0.15
N SER A 65 -6.32 -23.03 -1.08
CA SER A 65 -5.75 -23.35 -2.40
C SER A 65 -4.21 -23.42 -2.39
N THR A 66 -3.53 -22.37 -1.90
CA THR A 66 -2.06 -22.26 -1.97
C THR A 66 -1.49 -21.59 -0.72
N LYS A 67 -1.14 -22.40 0.28
CA LYS A 67 -0.66 -21.94 1.60
C LYS A 67 0.53 -20.98 1.53
N TRP A 68 1.46 -21.19 0.60
CA TRP A 68 2.63 -20.31 0.41
C TRP A 68 2.25 -18.94 -0.15
N THR A 69 1.39 -18.89 -1.17
CA THR A 69 0.87 -17.61 -1.70
C THR A 69 0.07 -16.88 -0.62
N TRP A 70 -0.72 -17.63 0.16
CA TRP A 70 -1.47 -17.08 1.27
C TRP A 70 -0.55 -16.44 2.32
N LEU A 71 0.49 -17.16 2.76
CA LEU A 71 1.42 -16.67 3.78
C LEU A 71 2.07 -15.36 3.34
N PHE A 72 2.72 -15.34 2.17
CA PHE A 72 3.38 -14.14 1.67
C PHE A 72 2.40 -13.02 1.32
N GLY A 73 1.21 -13.37 0.82
CA GLY A 73 0.13 -12.43 0.56
C GLY A 73 -0.35 -11.75 1.84
N TRP A 74 -0.60 -12.52 2.90
CA TRP A 74 -1.08 -12.01 4.18
C TRP A 74 -0.01 -11.20 4.91
N MET A 75 1.25 -11.66 4.92
CA MET A 75 2.39 -10.89 5.43
C MET A 75 2.52 -9.53 4.74
N PHE A 76 2.41 -9.51 3.40
CA PHE A 76 2.45 -8.28 2.63
C PHE A 76 1.29 -7.33 2.99
N HIS A 77 0.04 -7.79 2.92
CA HIS A 77 -1.13 -6.91 3.11
C HIS A 77 -1.25 -6.41 4.54
N LEU A 78 -1.05 -7.27 5.55
CA LEU A 78 -1.09 -6.84 6.95
C LEU A 78 0.09 -5.90 7.26
N GLY A 79 1.27 -6.21 6.73
CA GLY A 79 2.45 -5.34 6.83
C GLY A 79 2.17 -3.96 6.23
N LEU A 80 1.65 -3.91 5.00
CA LEU A 80 1.27 -2.68 4.32
C LEU A 80 0.23 -1.89 5.13
N PHE A 81 -0.82 -2.54 5.62
CA PHE A 81 -1.86 -1.90 6.43
C PHE A 81 -1.28 -1.22 7.68
N LEU A 82 -0.47 -1.94 8.47
CA LEU A 82 0.15 -1.38 9.68
C LEU A 82 1.18 -0.30 9.36
N VAL A 83 1.93 -0.44 8.27
CA VAL A 83 2.86 0.58 7.79
C VAL A 83 2.08 1.85 7.42
N LEU A 84 0.98 1.77 6.68
CA LEU A 84 0.15 2.93 6.34
C LEU A 84 -0.44 3.60 7.58
N LEU A 85 -0.96 2.83 8.55
CA LEU A 85 -1.43 3.39 9.81
C LEU A 85 -0.32 4.13 10.56
N ARG A 86 0.90 3.56 10.59
CA ARG A 86 2.06 4.23 11.19
C ARG A 86 2.42 5.54 10.48
N HIS A 87 2.25 5.61 9.16
CA HIS A 87 2.53 6.81 8.37
C HIS A 87 1.60 7.98 8.70
N LEU A 88 0.38 7.74 9.20
CA LEU A 88 -0.54 8.81 9.60
C LEU A 88 0.05 9.78 10.64
N ARG A 89 1.06 9.36 11.41
CA ARG A 89 1.77 10.24 12.36
C ARG A 89 2.40 11.46 11.70
N TYR A 90 2.73 11.39 10.40
CA TYR A 90 3.38 12.47 9.67
C TYR A 90 2.39 13.53 9.17
N PHE A 91 1.09 13.25 9.28
CA PHE A 91 0.01 14.10 8.78
C PHE A 91 -0.92 14.60 9.91
N THR A 92 -0.62 14.25 11.17
CA THR A 92 -1.46 14.59 12.33
C THR A 92 -0.62 15.18 13.45
N ASP A 93 -1.09 16.29 14.03
CA ASP A 93 -0.49 16.91 15.21
C ASP A 93 -1.56 17.60 16.07
N PRO A 94 -1.81 17.15 17.32
CA PRO A 94 -1.14 16.04 18.00
C PRO A 94 -1.49 14.67 17.39
N VAL A 95 -0.58 13.70 17.52
CA VAL A 95 -0.80 12.32 17.06
C VAL A 95 -1.84 11.64 17.94
N TRP A 96 -2.86 11.00 17.37
CA TRP A 96 -3.93 10.36 18.14
C TRP A 96 -3.45 9.10 18.87
N LEU A 97 -4.07 8.78 20.02
CA LEU A 97 -3.68 7.67 20.88
C LEU A 97 -3.58 6.31 20.13
N PRO A 98 -4.53 5.88 19.28
CA PRO A 98 -4.41 4.61 18.57
C PRO A 98 -3.17 4.55 17.66
N ILE A 99 -2.84 5.66 17.00
CA ILE A 99 -1.68 5.76 16.10
C ILE A 99 -0.37 5.75 16.89
N GLN A 100 -0.36 6.31 18.11
CA GLN A 100 0.80 6.22 19.01
C GLN A 100 1.06 4.76 19.43
N LEU A 101 0.00 4.03 19.81
CA LEU A 101 0.11 2.63 20.25
C LEU A 101 0.62 1.68 19.15
N ILE A 102 0.35 1.99 17.87
CA ILE A 102 0.79 1.17 16.72
C ILE A 102 2.27 1.40 16.35
N GLN A 103 2.88 2.52 16.76
CA GLN A 103 4.25 2.89 16.34
C GLN A 103 5.30 1.79 16.53
N PRO A 104 5.36 1.07 17.67
CA PRO A 104 6.37 0.02 17.88
C PRO A 104 6.24 -1.14 16.88
N PHE A 105 5.01 -1.48 16.49
CA PHE A 105 4.72 -2.60 15.59
C PHE A 105 5.06 -2.27 14.13
N GLY A 106 5.08 -0.99 13.77
CA GLY A 106 5.25 -0.59 12.38
C GLY A 106 6.65 -0.82 11.80
N VAL A 107 7.66 -1.15 12.62
CA VAL A 107 8.98 -1.61 12.13
C VAL A 107 8.91 -3.08 11.73
N TYR A 108 8.35 -3.94 12.58
CA TYR A 108 8.10 -5.35 12.28
C TYR A 108 7.18 -5.52 11.08
N ALA A 109 6.17 -4.66 10.95
CA ALA A 109 5.31 -4.60 9.79
C ALA A 109 6.07 -4.27 8.49
N GLY A 110 7.06 -3.38 8.55
CA GLY A 110 7.94 -3.07 7.42
C GLY A 110 8.75 -4.28 6.96
N TYR A 111 9.31 -5.04 7.90
CA TYR A 111 9.99 -6.30 7.58
C TYR A 111 9.04 -7.33 6.96
N ALA A 112 7.87 -7.56 7.59
CA ALA A 112 6.86 -8.48 7.08
C ALA A 112 6.41 -8.11 5.66
N MET A 113 6.21 -6.81 5.40
CA MET A 113 5.83 -6.28 4.09
C MET A 113 6.88 -6.61 3.02
N VAL A 114 8.16 -6.30 3.28
CA VAL A 114 9.24 -6.55 2.32
C VAL A 114 9.45 -8.06 2.10
N ILE A 115 9.45 -8.87 3.16
CA ILE A 115 9.57 -10.33 3.04
C ILE A 115 8.40 -10.92 2.25
N GLY A 116 7.17 -10.48 2.53
CA GLY A 116 5.98 -10.90 1.79
C GLY A 116 6.08 -10.56 0.30
N LEU A 117 6.48 -9.33 -0.02
CA LEU A 117 6.67 -8.90 -1.41
C LEU A 117 7.76 -9.69 -2.15
N ILE A 118 8.91 -9.93 -1.51
CA ILE A 118 9.98 -10.74 -2.09
C ILE A 118 9.49 -12.17 -2.33
N GLY A 119 8.79 -12.78 -1.37
CA GLY A 119 8.21 -14.12 -1.53
C GLY A 119 7.21 -14.20 -2.70
N LEU A 120 6.36 -13.17 -2.86
CA LEU A 120 5.43 -13.08 -3.99
C LEU A 120 6.16 -12.87 -5.34
N LEU A 121 7.25 -12.09 -5.35
CA LEU A 121 8.08 -11.89 -6.54
C LEU A 121 8.80 -13.18 -6.95
N VAL A 122 9.42 -13.87 -5.99
CA VAL A 122 10.04 -15.19 -6.20
C VAL A 122 9.02 -16.16 -6.78
N ARG A 123 7.83 -16.29 -6.17
CA ARG A 123 6.75 -17.12 -6.73
C ARG A 123 6.42 -16.75 -8.18
N ARG A 124 6.40 -15.47 -8.52
CA ARG A 124 6.05 -15.00 -9.87
C ARG A 124 7.13 -15.33 -10.91
N ILE A 125 8.40 -15.39 -10.51
CA ILE A 125 9.53 -15.72 -11.39
C ILE A 125 9.69 -17.23 -11.57
N PHE A 126 9.57 -18.00 -10.48
CA PHE A 126 9.97 -19.41 -10.48
C PHE A 126 8.82 -20.39 -10.73
N VAL A 127 7.56 -20.01 -10.56
CA VAL A 127 6.43 -20.92 -10.80
C VAL A 127 5.91 -20.75 -12.24
N ASP A 128 6.08 -21.77 -13.08
CA ASP A 128 5.76 -21.74 -14.51
C ASP A 128 4.36 -21.23 -14.83
N ARG A 129 3.34 -21.79 -14.18
CA ARG A 129 1.94 -21.38 -14.38
C ARG A 129 1.72 -19.89 -14.08
N VAL A 130 2.37 -19.37 -13.04
CA VAL A 130 2.23 -17.97 -12.61
C VAL A 130 3.00 -17.05 -13.56
N ARG A 131 4.22 -17.45 -13.93
CA ARG A 131 5.07 -16.72 -14.87
C ARG A 131 4.41 -16.61 -16.24
N TYR A 132 3.80 -17.69 -16.72
CA TYR A 132 3.11 -17.73 -18.02
C TYR A 132 1.96 -16.72 -18.13
N ILE A 133 1.20 -16.51 -17.05
CA ILE A 133 0.06 -15.58 -17.03
C ILE A 133 0.43 -14.17 -16.54
N SER A 134 1.70 -13.89 -16.23
CA SER A 134 2.13 -12.62 -15.65
C SER A 134 2.41 -11.58 -16.72
N ALA A 135 1.88 -10.37 -16.53
CA ALA A 135 2.21 -9.21 -17.34
C ALA A 135 3.42 -8.44 -16.76
N PRO A 136 4.17 -7.65 -17.56
CA PRO A 136 5.28 -6.82 -17.06
C PRO A 136 4.87 -5.89 -15.91
N SER A 137 3.64 -5.37 -15.94
CA SER A 137 3.10 -4.53 -14.87
C SER A 137 3.01 -5.26 -13.52
N ASP A 138 2.82 -6.58 -13.52
CA ASP A 138 2.73 -7.35 -12.26
C ASP A 138 4.08 -7.43 -11.54
N PHE A 139 5.20 -7.40 -12.27
CA PHE A 139 6.54 -7.31 -11.70
C PHE A 139 6.86 -5.89 -11.26
N LEU A 140 6.48 -4.90 -12.08
CA LEU A 140 6.71 -3.48 -11.79
C LEU A 140 6.15 -3.07 -10.43
N TRP A 141 4.89 -3.43 -10.13
CA TRP A 141 4.27 -3.04 -8.85
C TRP A 141 4.94 -3.69 -7.64
N LEU A 142 5.33 -4.97 -7.75
CA LEU A 142 6.06 -5.65 -6.69
C LEU A 142 7.41 -4.97 -6.44
N LEU A 143 8.15 -4.65 -7.51
CA LEU A 143 9.44 -3.98 -7.41
C LEU A 143 9.32 -2.58 -6.80
N ILE A 144 8.37 -1.75 -7.26
CA ILE A 144 8.14 -0.41 -6.69
C ILE A 144 7.86 -0.52 -5.17
N LEU A 145 6.97 -1.41 -4.75
CA LEU A 145 6.64 -1.58 -3.34
C LEU A 145 7.81 -2.13 -2.52
N ILE A 146 8.62 -3.04 -3.09
CA ILE A 146 9.84 -3.53 -2.45
C ILE A 146 10.81 -2.37 -2.22
N PHE A 147 11.06 -1.55 -3.24
CA PHE A 147 11.99 -0.42 -3.12
C PHE A 147 11.48 0.65 -2.15
N ILE A 148 10.17 0.92 -2.10
CA ILE A 148 9.56 1.79 -1.10
C ILE A 148 9.78 1.23 0.31
N GLY A 149 9.45 -0.05 0.53
CA GLY A 149 9.62 -0.70 1.83
C GLY A 149 11.09 -0.73 2.27
N PHE A 150 11.99 -1.06 1.34
CA PHE A 150 13.43 -1.15 1.59
C PHE A 150 14.04 0.21 1.90
N SER A 151 13.74 1.26 1.12
CA SER A 151 14.22 2.62 1.42
C SER A 151 13.67 3.14 2.75
N GLY A 152 12.43 2.75 3.12
CA GLY A 152 11.85 3.01 4.44
C GLY A 152 12.62 2.36 5.59
N LEU A 153 13.06 1.11 5.42
CA LEU A 153 13.90 0.41 6.40
C LEU A 153 15.32 1.00 6.46
N MET A 154 15.90 1.38 5.32
CA MET A 154 17.20 2.05 5.26
C MET A 154 17.19 3.36 6.07
N MET A 155 16.12 4.15 6.00
CA MET A 155 15.98 5.37 6.82
C MET A 155 15.89 5.10 8.34
N LYS A 156 15.49 3.88 8.73
CA LYS A 156 15.36 3.52 10.14
C LYS A 156 16.65 2.93 10.73
N PHE A 157 17.42 2.21 9.93
CA PHE A 157 18.52 1.38 10.43
C PHE A 157 19.90 1.77 9.89
N VAL A 158 19.98 2.48 8.77
CA VAL A 158 21.25 2.81 8.11
C VAL A 158 21.47 4.32 8.11
N VAL A 159 20.54 5.08 7.51
CA VAL A 159 20.61 6.54 7.42
C VAL A 159 19.51 7.13 8.28
N HIS A 160 19.84 7.61 9.47
CA HIS A 160 18.88 8.08 10.47
C HIS A 160 18.32 9.46 10.10
N THR A 161 17.41 9.49 9.14
CA THR A 161 16.76 10.71 8.65
C THR A 161 16.01 11.46 9.75
N ASP A 162 16.04 12.79 9.68
CA ASP A 162 15.26 13.66 10.57
C ASP A 162 13.75 13.56 10.26
N VAL A 163 13.09 12.66 10.99
CA VAL A 163 11.66 12.40 10.89
C VAL A 163 10.79 13.55 11.41
N VAL A 164 11.33 14.45 12.24
CA VAL A 164 10.60 15.62 12.75
C VAL A 164 10.47 16.65 11.63
N MET A 165 11.56 16.91 10.91
CA MET A 165 11.57 17.78 9.74
C MET A 165 10.66 17.25 8.63
N VAL A 166 10.64 15.93 8.38
CA VAL A 166 9.69 15.31 7.44
C VAL A 166 8.23 15.51 7.87
N LYS A 167 7.92 15.35 9.17
CA LYS A 167 6.58 15.61 9.70
C LYS A 167 6.17 17.07 9.49
N GLN A 168 7.06 18.01 9.84
CA GLN A 168 6.80 19.45 9.67
C GLN A 168 6.56 19.80 8.20
N PHE A 169 7.32 19.21 7.26
CA PHE A 169 7.13 19.41 5.84
C PHE A 169 5.72 19.00 5.38
N PHE A 170 5.25 17.80 5.73
CA PHE A 170 3.93 17.32 5.29
C PHE A 170 2.77 18.06 5.97
N ILE A 171 2.88 18.40 7.26
CA ILE A 171 1.89 19.24 7.95
C ILE A 171 1.82 20.63 7.30
N GLY A 172 2.98 21.25 7.04
CA GLY A 172 3.06 22.53 6.34
C GLY A 172 2.42 22.45 4.96
N LEU A 173 2.70 21.39 4.20
CA LEU A 173 2.15 21.16 2.87
C LEU A 173 0.62 21.09 2.86
N MET A 174 0.00 20.49 3.89
CA MET A 174 -1.46 20.47 4.04
C MET A 174 -2.05 21.88 4.23
N GLY A 175 -1.32 22.77 4.88
CA GLY A 175 -1.65 24.21 4.99
C GLY A 175 -1.11 25.07 3.84
N LEU A 176 -0.62 24.45 2.75
CA LEU A 176 0.03 25.12 1.62
C LEU A 176 1.25 25.98 2.01
N ASN A 177 1.86 25.70 3.15
CA ASN A 177 3.10 26.32 3.61
C ASN A 177 4.27 25.36 3.36
N ILE A 178 5.08 25.67 2.34
CA ILE A 178 6.16 24.79 1.90
C ILE A 178 7.37 24.96 2.83
N GLY A 179 7.56 23.97 3.70
CA GLY A 179 8.74 23.85 4.53
C GLY A 179 9.96 23.29 3.79
N THR A 180 11.05 23.14 4.53
CA THR A 180 12.26 22.46 4.06
C THR A 180 12.12 20.95 4.25
N LEU A 181 12.86 20.17 3.45
CA LEU A 181 12.86 18.71 3.49
C LEU A 181 14.31 18.24 3.67
N PRO A 182 14.60 17.22 4.51
CA PRO A 182 15.91 16.60 4.53
C PRO A 182 16.30 16.07 3.15
N VAL A 183 17.60 16.09 2.84
CA VAL A 183 18.12 15.66 1.53
C VAL A 183 18.85 14.31 1.60
N ASP A 184 18.50 13.48 2.57
CA ASP A 184 19.04 12.12 2.70
C ASP A 184 18.65 11.27 1.47
N PHE A 185 19.62 10.56 0.91
CA PHE A 185 19.40 9.77 -0.30
C PHE A 185 18.25 8.75 -0.17
N PRO A 186 18.16 7.93 0.90
CA PRO A 186 17.04 7.00 1.05
C PRO A 186 15.67 7.68 1.15
N LEU A 187 15.60 8.87 1.77
CA LEU A 187 14.36 9.64 1.88
C LEU A 187 13.90 10.14 0.51
N ILE A 188 14.80 10.76 -0.26
CA ILE A 188 14.50 11.27 -1.60
C ILE A 188 13.97 10.15 -2.49
N VAL A 189 14.65 9.00 -2.52
CA VAL A 189 14.20 7.81 -3.27
C VAL A 189 12.84 7.32 -2.77
N HIS A 190 12.66 7.21 -1.46
CA HIS A 190 11.40 6.76 -0.86
C HIS A 190 10.23 7.64 -1.28
N LEU A 191 10.35 8.95 -1.10
CA LEU A 191 9.30 9.91 -1.41
C LEU A 191 8.99 9.98 -2.91
N PHE A 192 10.01 9.91 -3.77
CA PHE A 192 9.80 9.87 -5.21
C PHE A 192 9.01 8.64 -5.64
N LEU A 193 9.36 7.45 -5.13
CA LEU A 193 8.66 6.21 -5.44
C LEU A 193 7.23 6.20 -4.90
N VAL A 194 6.99 6.78 -3.73
CA VAL A 194 5.62 6.95 -3.19
C VAL A 194 4.81 7.89 -4.08
N ALA A 195 5.37 9.03 -4.50
CA ALA A 195 4.68 9.93 -5.41
C ALA A 195 4.39 9.28 -6.78
N LEU A 196 5.33 8.50 -7.31
CA LEU A 196 5.14 7.71 -8.53
C LEU A 196 4.02 6.68 -8.36
N LEU A 197 4.00 5.97 -7.22
CA LEU A 197 2.92 5.04 -6.88
C LEU A 197 1.57 5.77 -6.87
N MET A 198 1.46 6.91 -6.19
CA MET A 198 0.23 7.71 -6.12
C MET A 198 -0.26 8.17 -7.51
N LEU A 199 0.66 8.63 -8.37
CA LEU A 199 0.32 9.08 -9.73
C LEU A 199 -0.23 7.95 -10.59
N LEU A 200 0.33 6.74 -10.48
CA LEU A 200 -0.04 5.63 -11.34
C LEU A 200 -1.15 4.75 -10.76
N PHE A 201 -1.39 4.81 -9.45
CA PHE A 201 -2.36 3.96 -8.74
C PHE A 201 -3.75 3.92 -9.40
N PRO A 202 -4.37 5.06 -9.82
CA PRO A 202 -5.71 5.06 -10.42
C PRO A 202 -5.81 4.33 -11.77
N PHE A 203 -4.68 4.12 -12.43
CA PHE A 203 -4.58 3.47 -13.75
C PHE A 203 -4.05 2.04 -13.64
N SER A 204 -3.83 1.56 -12.42
CA SER A 204 -3.16 0.29 -12.14
C SER A 204 -4.14 -0.83 -11.75
N LYS A 205 -3.59 -2.05 -11.66
CA LYS A 205 -4.28 -3.22 -11.10
C LYS A 205 -4.37 -3.20 -9.56
N LEU A 206 -3.81 -2.18 -8.90
CA LEU A 206 -3.81 -2.06 -7.44
C LEU A 206 -5.18 -1.60 -6.89
N LEU A 207 -6.12 -1.22 -7.75
CA LEU A 207 -7.51 -0.91 -7.41
C LEU A 207 -8.37 -2.15 -7.16
N HIS A 208 -7.90 -3.04 -6.29
CA HIS A 208 -8.63 -4.22 -5.83
C HIS A 208 -9.23 -4.00 -4.43
#